data_AF-A0A968SG18-F1
#
_entry.id   AF-A0A968SG18-F1
#
_cell.length_a   1.000
_cell.length_b   1.000
_cell.length_c   1.000
_cell.angle_alpha   90.00
_cell.angle_beta   90.00
_cell.angle_gamma   90.00
#
_symmetry.space_group_name_H-M   'P 1'
#
loop_
_entity.id
_entity.type
_entity.pdbx_description
1 polymer ?
#
loop_
_entity_poly.entity_id
_entity_poly.type
_entity_poly.pdbx_seq_one_letter_code
_entity_poly.pdbx_strand_id
1 'polypeptide(L)'
;AFFLKHFVRPEACYLIVRHLNIGSNVINFLIDNGPDRSMPRANLYPQTVDDLADNAFWEHDLILYNFVIDYHEAQAANPHWLEDLRERGISYESIQPLGLDIKNFQQGFCKILDLESAIELFKVFYSLCLTSDEFARAVISLQFDENFALYVSKVTGDYNWNHIVTNRHPMAPNSPFAAARDLFIHGMINEYLYHYLELQKQAQLASKLER
;
A
#
# COMPACT_ATOMS: atom_id res chain seq x y z
N ALA A 1 4.03 13.75 12.76
CA ALA A 1 4.59 14.75 11.81
C ALA A 1 5.94 15.37 12.20
N PHE A 2 6.20 15.76 13.48
CA PHE A 2 7.41 16.50 13.87
C PHE A 2 8.74 15.90 13.35
N PHE A 3 8.96 14.60 13.55
CA PHE A 3 10.18 13.93 13.10
C PHE A 3 10.42 14.10 11.58
N LEU A 4 9.41 13.80 10.77
CA LEU A 4 9.46 13.93 9.31
C LEU A 4 9.66 15.39 8.87
N LYS A 5 9.01 16.34 9.55
CA LYS A 5 9.06 17.77 9.21
C LYS A 5 10.44 18.39 9.42
N HIS A 6 11.21 17.88 10.39
CA HIS A 6 12.46 18.52 10.80
C HIS A 6 13.72 17.74 10.43
N PHE A 7 13.68 16.40 10.36
CA PHE A 7 14.89 15.58 10.23
C PHE A 7 14.99 14.80 8.91
N VAL A 8 13.87 14.57 8.24
CA VAL A 8 13.79 13.70 7.06
C VAL A 8 13.83 14.52 5.77
N ARG A 9 14.62 14.05 4.81
CA ARG A 9 14.80 14.70 3.49
C ARG A 9 13.47 14.79 2.72
N PRO A 10 13.28 15.84 1.90
CA PRO A 10 12.08 16.04 1.08
C PRO A 10 11.70 14.84 0.23
N GLU A 11 12.68 14.18 -0.40
CA GLU A 11 12.48 13.02 -1.27
C GLU A 11 11.92 11.83 -0.47
N ALA A 12 12.44 11.60 0.74
CA ALA A 12 11.96 10.55 1.62
C ALA A 12 10.53 10.85 2.12
N CYS A 13 10.24 12.09 2.51
CA CYS A 13 8.89 12.51 2.88
C CYS A 13 7.90 12.37 1.72
N TYR A 14 8.32 12.73 0.49
CA TYR A 14 7.54 12.53 -0.72
C TYR A 14 7.18 11.04 -0.91
N LEU A 15 8.17 10.14 -0.79
CA LEU A 15 7.94 8.70 -0.92
C LEU A 15 7.00 8.15 0.17
N ILE A 16 7.13 8.61 1.42
CA ILE A 16 6.24 8.19 2.53
C ILE A 16 4.80 8.61 2.27
N VAL A 17 4.56 9.87 1.87
CA VAL A 17 3.21 10.38 1.55
C VAL A 17 2.64 9.66 0.33
N ARG A 18 3.48 9.46 -0.69
CA ARG A 18 3.13 8.76 -1.93
C ARG A 18 2.70 7.32 -1.67
N HIS A 19 3.40 6.61 -0.78
CA HIS A 19 3.09 5.23 -0.41
C HIS A 19 1.65 5.07 0.09
N LEU A 20 1.16 5.96 0.95
CA LEU A 20 -0.21 5.90 1.48
C LEU A 20 -1.27 6.10 0.39
N ASN A 21 -1.02 7.00 -0.56
CA ASN A 21 -1.90 7.20 -1.71
C ASN A 21 -1.95 5.94 -2.59
N ILE A 22 -0.80 5.30 -2.81
CA ILE A 22 -0.70 4.05 -3.58
C ILE A 22 -1.49 2.92 -2.89
N GLY A 23 -1.35 2.76 -1.58
CA GLY A 23 -2.10 1.77 -0.81
C GLY A 23 -3.61 1.91 -1.03
N SER A 24 -4.14 3.13 -0.95
CA SER A 24 -5.55 3.41 -1.24
C SER A 24 -5.96 3.05 -2.67
N ASN A 25 -5.12 3.35 -3.68
CA ASN A 25 -5.39 2.99 -5.08
C ASN A 25 -5.49 1.47 -5.26
N VAL A 26 -4.54 0.72 -4.70
CA VAL A 26 -4.45 -0.74 -4.86
C VAL A 26 -5.64 -1.42 -4.16
N ILE A 27 -5.98 -1.02 -2.94
CA ILE A 27 -7.15 -1.55 -2.22
C ILE A 27 -8.43 -1.31 -3.02
N ASN A 28 -8.64 -0.07 -3.47
CA ASN A 28 -9.84 0.28 -4.22
C ASN A 28 -9.93 -0.43 -5.58
N PHE A 29 -8.80 -0.67 -6.24
CA PHE A 29 -8.73 -1.53 -7.43
C PHE A 29 -9.16 -2.96 -7.11
N LEU A 30 -8.69 -3.54 -6.01
CA LEU A 30 -9.11 -4.88 -5.60
C LEU A 30 -10.59 -4.93 -5.22
N ILE A 31 -11.15 -3.89 -4.59
CA ILE A 31 -12.59 -3.81 -4.30
C ILE A 31 -13.41 -3.75 -5.59
N ASP A 32 -13.03 -2.91 -6.56
CA ASP A 32 -13.77 -2.75 -7.82
C ASP A 32 -13.82 -4.04 -8.66
N ASN A 33 -12.79 -4.88 -8.51
CA ASN A 33 -12.60 -6.12 -9.25
C ASN A 33 -12.75 -7.38 -8.37
N GLY A 34 -13.16 -7.20 -7.13
CA GLY A 34 -13.19 -8.24 -6.12
C GLY A 34 -14.51 -8.99 -6.03
N PRO A 35 -14.63 -9.84 -5.00
CA PRO A 35 -15.84 -10.62 -4.71
C PRO A 35 -17.03 -9.77 -4.24
N ASP A 36 -16.76 -8.64 -3.58
CA ASP A 36 -17.80 -7.72 -3.12
C ASP A 36 -17.35 -6.27 -3.33
N ARG A 37 -18.08 -5.56 -4.18
CA ARG A 37 -17.81 -4.15 -4.55
C ARG A 37 -18.42 -3.15 -3.56
N SER A 38 -19.21 -3.62 -2.60
CA SER A 38 -19.82 -2.81 -1.54
C SER A 38 -18.93 -2.64 -0.32
N MET A 39 -17.80 -3.36 -0.27
CA MET A 39 -16.79 -3.24 0.78
C MET A 39 -16.34 -1.78 0.98
N PRO A 40 -16.02 -1.37 2.24
CA PRO A 40 -15.53 -0.03 2.52
C PRO A 40 -14.29 0.31 1.70
N ARG A 41 -14.31 1.47 1.04
CA ARG A 41 -13.18 1.97 0.26
C ARG A 41 -12.11 2.57 1.16
N ALA A 42 -10.85 2.45 0.75
CA ALA A 42 -9.73 3.16 1.37
C ALA A 42 -9.71 4.62 0.89
N ASN A 43 -9.71 5.57 1.82
CA ASN A 43 -9.72 7.01 1.52
C ASN A 43 -8.55 7.76 2.19
N LEU A 44 -7.35 7.20 2.08
CA LEU A 44 -6.14 7.80 2.63
C LEU A 44 -5.27 8.36 1.50
N TYR A 45 -5.43 9.67 1.23
CA TYR A 45 -4.73 10.40 0.15
C TYR A 45 -4.01 11.66 0.65
N PRO A 46 -3.06 11.54 1.61
CA PRO A 46 -2.35 12.69 2.16
C PRO A 46 -1.57 13.40 1.05
N GLN A 47 -1.46 14.73 1.13
CA GLN A 47 -0.73 15.56 0.16
C GLN A 47 0.57 16.12 0.74
N THR A 48 0.66 16.19 2.07
CA THR A 48 1.78 16.77 2.80
C THR A 48 2.14 15.91 4.02
N VAL A 49 3.29 16.21 4.64
CA VAL A 49 3.69 15.61 5.91
C VAL A 49 2.75 15.99 7.06
N ASP A 50 2.13 17.16 6.98
CA ASP A 50 1.22 17.64 8.02
C ASP A 50 -0.08 16.82 8.03
N ASP A 51 -0.52 16.31 6.86
CA ASP A 51 -1.66 15.39 6.75
C ASP A 51 -1.41 14.03 7.41
N LEU A 52 -0.16 13.72 7.77
CA LEU A 52 0.22 12.48 8.48
C LEU A 52 0.13 12.61 10.01
N ALA A 53 -0.20 13.79 10.54
CA ALA A 53 -0.15 14.06 11.98
C ALA A 53 -1.26 13.33 12.77
N ASP A 54 -2.43 13.12 12.16
CA ASP A 54 -3.64 12.63 12.82
C ASP A 54 -3.84 11.12 12.64
N ASN A 55 -2.85 10.32 13.05
CA ASN A 55 -2.91 8.85 13.05
C ASN A 55 -2.87 8.16 11.67
N ALA A 56 -2.48 8.84 10.60
CA ALA A 56 -2.45 8.26 9.24
C ALA A 56 -1.75 6.89 9.15
N PHE A 57 -0.66 6.67 9.89
CA PHE A 57 0.04 5.37 9.93
C PHE A 57 -0.79 4.26 10.61
N TRP A 58 -1.47 4.60 11.71
CA TRP A 58 -2.34 3.67 12.41
C TRP A 58 -3.60 3.36 11.58
N GLU A 59 -4.19 4.39 10.96
CA GLU A 59 -5.33 4.26 10.06
C GLU A 59 -5.00 3.37 8.86
N HIS A 60 -3.82 3.58 8.26
CA HIS A 60 -3.29 2.75 7.18
C HIS A 60 -3.29 1.26 7.56
N ASP A 61 -2.69 0.91 8.71
CA ASP A 61 -2.62 -0.49 9.14
C ASP A 61 -4.02 -1.07 9.40
N LEU A 62 -4.90 -0.31 10.04
CA LEU A 62 -6.27 -0.75 10.33
C LEU A 62 -7.07 -1.02 9.04
N ILE A 63 -6.94 -0.16 8.04
CA ILE A 63 -7.54 -0.34 6.72
C ILE A 63 -7.06 -1.66 6.10
N LEU A 64 -5.77 -1.97 6.15
CA LEU A 64 -5.22 -3.21 5.60
C LEU A 64 -5.77 -4.45 6.29
N TYR A 65 -5.82 -4.47 7.62
CA TYR A 65 -6.36 -5.60 8.39
C TYR A 65 -7.83 -5.84 8.06
N ASN A 66 -8.66 -4.79 8.11
CA ASN A 66 -10.09 -4.91 7.80
C ASN A 66 -10.29 -5.38 6.36
N PHE A 67 -9.56 -4.80 5.40
CA PHE A 67 -9.65 -5.22 4.00
C PHE A 67 -9.32 -6.71 3.82
N VAL A 68 -8.24 -7.22 4.42
CA VAL A 68 -7.85 -8.63 4.27
C VAL A 68 -8.93 -9.57 4.83
N ILE A 69 -9.53 -9.22 5.97
CA ILE A 69 -10.61 -9.98 6.60
C ILE A 69 -11.86 -9.96 5.72
N ASP A 70 -12.35 -8.76 5.40
CA ASP A 70 -13.58 -8.56 4.62
C ASP A 70 -13.46 -9.20 3.23
N TYR A 71 -12.30 -9.07 2.59
CA TYR A 71 -12.06 -9.65 1.27
C TYR A 71 -12.09 -11.18 1.32
N HIS A 72 -11.55 -11.78 2.38
CA HIS A 72 -11.59 -13.23 2.57
C HIS A 72 -13.02 -13.73 2.79
N GLU A 73 -13.78 -13.06 3.66
CA GLU A 73 -15.19 -13.40 3.90
C GLU A 73 -16.04 -13.25 2.63
N ALA A 74 -15.81 -12.19 1.86
CA ALA A 74 -16.48 -11.96 0.59
C ALA A 74 -16.14 -13.03 -0.45
N GLN A 75 -14.90 -13.53 -0.51
CA GLN A 75 -14.53 -14.66 -1.37
C GLN A 75 -15.28 -15.94 -0.99
N ALA A 76 -15.46 -16.20 0.31
CA ALA A 76 -16.21 -17.35 0.78
C ALA A 76 -17.72 -17.24 0.48
N ALA A 77 -18.28 -16.03 0.61
CA ALA A 77 -19.68 -15.76 0.32
C ALA A 77 -20.01 -15.79 -1.18
N ASN A 78 -19.05 -15.43 -2.04
CA ASN A 78 -19.24 -15.30 -3.49
C ASN A 78 -18.27 -16.21 -4.26
N PRO A 79 -18.42 -17.54 -4.25
CA PRO A 79 -17.42 -18.47 -4.81
C PRO A 79 -17.20 -18.33 -6.34
N HIS A 80 -18.15 -17.72 -7.07
CA HIS A 80 -18.10 -17.53 -8.53
C HIS A 80 -17.63 -16.14 -8.97
N TRP A 81 -17.08 -15.34 -8.05
CA TRP A 81 -16.73 -13.95 -8.34
C TRP A 81 -15.72 -13.76 -9.48
N LEU A 82 -14.87 -14.76 -9.74
CA LEU A 82 -13.89 -14.72 -10.83
C LEU A 82 -14.57 -14.89 -12.20
N GLU A 83 -15.59 -15.74 -12.30
CA GLU A 83 -16.41 -15.85 -13.50
C GLU A 83 -17.12 -14.52 -13.78
N ASP A 84 -17.75 -13.94 -12.75
CA ASP A 84 -18.43 -12.65 -12.86
C ASP A 84 -17.47 -11.52 -13.27
N LEU A 85 -16.22 -11.54 -12.77
CA LEU A 85 -15.19 -10.59 -13.17
C LEU A 85 -14.79 -10.77 -14.64
N ARG A 86 -14.64 -12.01 -15.12
CA ARG A 86 -14.28 -12.29 -16.52
C ARG A 86 -15.36 -11.79 -17.49
N GLU A 87 -16.62 -11.93 -17.13
CA GLU A 87 -17.75 -11.43 -17.94
C GLU A 87 -17.81 -9.90 -17.96
N ARG A 88 -17.62 -9.26 -16.80
CA ARG A 88 -17.64 -7.79 -16.69
C ARG A 88 -16.39 -7.11 -17.25
N GLY A 89 -15.26 -7.81 -17.23
CA GLY A 89 -13.93 -7.24 -17.48
C GLY A 89 -13.37 -6.46 -16.28
N ILE A 90 -12.06 -6.23 -16.31
CA ILE A 90 -11.33 -5.54 -15.24
C ILE A 90 -11.52 -4.03 -15.36
N SER A 91 -11.86 -3.38 -14.25
CA SER A 91 -11.94 -1.93 -14.09
C SER A 91 -10.65 -1.37 -13.51
N TYR A 92 -10.07 -0.36 -14.15
CA TYR A 92 -8.90 0.38 -13.66
C TYR A 92 -9.26 1.82 -13.22
N GLU A 93 -10.54 2.12 -13.00
CA GLU A 93 -11.00 3.47 -12.65
C GLU A 93 -10.42 3.95 -11.31
N SER A 94 -10.25 3.04 -10.35
CA SER A 94 -9.59 3.30 -9.06
C SER A 94 -8.13 3.73 -9.14
N ILE A 95 -7.44 3.43 -10.24
CA ILE A 95 -6.05 3.81 -10.43
C ILE A 95 -6.00 5.25 -10.91
N GLN A 96 -5.84 6.15 -9.94
CA GLN A 96 -5.83 7.59 -10.10
C GLN A 96 -4.40 8.13 -10.01
N PRO A 97 -4.04 9.16 -10.80
CA PRO A 97 -2.76 9.83 -10.65
C PRO A 97 -2.60 10.38 -9.23
N LEU A 98 -1.42 10.18 -8.65
CA LEU A 98 -1.10 10.70 -7.33
C LEU A 98 -0.82 12.21 -7.50
N GLY A 99 -1.72 13.08 -7.05
CA GLY A 99 -1.63 14.54 -7.19
C GLY A 99 -0.50 15.22 -6.40
N LEU A 100 0.61 14.51 -6.20
CA LEU A 100 1.75 14.89 -5.38
C LEU A 100 2.82 15.58 -6.22
N ASP A 101 3.29 16.74 -5.76
CA ASP A 101 4.47 17.41 -6.29
C ASP A 101 5.57 17.39 -5.22
N ILE A 102 6.76 16.90 -5.58
CA ILE A 102 7.95 16.92 -4.73
C ILE A 102 8.30 18.35 -4.26
N LYS A 103 7.95 19.39 -5.03
CA LYS A 103 8.14 20.80 -4.66
C LYS A 103 7.34 21.21 -3.42
N ASN A 104 6.29 20.47 -3.06
CA ASN A 104 5.54 20.70 -1.83
C ASN A 104 6.35 20.31 -0.58
N PHE A 105 7.47 19.59 -0.76
CA PHE A 105 8.35 19.15 0.31
C PHE A 105 9.58 20.06 0.37
N GLN A 106 9.60 20.96 1.36
CA GLN A 106 10.65 21.96 1.49
C GLN A 106 11.92 21.40 2.16
N GLN A 107 13.08 21.80 1.67
CA GLN A 107 14.36 21.46 2.28
C GLN A 107 14.59 22.23 3.59
N GLY A 108 15.41 21.69 4.49
CA GLY A 108 15.74 22.33 5.76
C GLY A 108 17.13 21.92 6.26
N PHE A 109 17.74 22.74 7.12
CA PHE A 109 19.09 22.50 7.60
C PHE A 109 19.26 21.14 8.31
N CYS A 110 18.26 20.74 9.11
CA CYS A 110 18.29 19.48 9.83
C CYS A 110 17.75 18.28 9.02
N LYS A 111 17.27 18.49 7.79
CA LYS A 111 16.69 17.44 6.94
C LYS A 111 17.78 16.61 6.25
N ILE A 112 18.46 15.78 7.03
CA ILE A 112 19.63 15.03 6.57
C ILE A 112 19.35 13.55 6.36
N LEU A 113 18.30 13.01 7.00
CA LEU A 113 17.98 11.58 6.95
C LEU A 113 17.34 11.21 5.62
N ASP A 114 17.95 10.23 4.93
CA ASP A 114 17.32 9.56 3.80
C ASP A 114 16.20 8.61 4.26
N LEU A 115 15.54 7.96 3.30
CA LEU A 115 14.38 7.11 3.58
C LEU A 115 14.74 5.94 4.51
N GLU A 116 15.84 5.24 4.24
CA GLU A 116 16.26 4.08 5.04
C GLU A 116 16.61 4.48 6.47
N SER A 117 17.43 5.52 6.65
CA SER A 117 17.79 6.04 7.97
C SER A 117 16.57 6.57 8.73
N ALA A 118 15.64 7.22 8.03
CA ALA A 118 14.40 7.70 8.60
C ALA A 118 13.51 6.55 9.08
N ILE A 119 13.38 5.47 8.29
CA ILE A 119 12.59 4.28 8.67
C ILE A 119 13.20 3.60 9.90
N GLU A 120 14.52 3.39 9.92
CA GLU A 120 15.19 2.75 11.06
C GLU A 120 14.98 3.52 12.37
N LEU A 121 15.11 4.85 12.32
CA LEU A 121 14.91 5.69 13.50
C LEU A 121 13.43 5.84 13.85
N PHE A 122 12.54 5.92 12.85
CA PHE A 122 11.09 5.94 13.06
C PHE A 122 10.64 4.70 13.82
N LYS A 123 11.10 3.51 13.43
CA LYS A 123 10.81 2.24 14.10
C LYS A 123 11.08 2.30 15.60
N VAL A 124 12.20 2.90 16.01
CA VAL A 124 12.57 3.04 17.43
C VAL A 124 11.57 3.94 18.16
N PHE A 125 11.32 5.14 17.64
CA PHE A 125 10.36 6.06 18.27
C PHE A 125 8.94 5.49 18.29
N TYR A 126 8.52 4.86 17.20
CA TYR A 126 7.21 4.23 17.09
C TYR A 126 7.03 3.12 18.12
N SER A 127 8.04 2.27 18.32
CA SER A 127 8.01 1.22 19.37
C SER A 127 7.95 1.77 20.80
N LEU A 128 8.49 2.97 21.05
CA LEU A 128 8.48 3.61 22.37
C LEU A 128 7.14 4.32 22.64
N CYS A 129 6.44 4.74 21.58
CA CYS A 129 5.16 5.45 21.68
C CYS A 129 3.93 4.53 21.64
N LEU A 130 4.11 3.25 21.29
CA LEU A 130 3.04 2.27 21.15
C LEU A 130 3.10 1.19 22.22
N THR A 131 1.95 0.53 22.44
CA THR A 131 1.90 -0.74 23.15
C THR A 131 2.58 -1.84 22.34
N SER A 132 3.00 -2.91 23.02
CA SER A 132 3.59 -4.09 22.35
C SER A 132 2.66 -4.67 21.28
N ASP A 133 1.35 -4.67 21.51
CA ASP A 133 0.38 -5.24 20.57
C ASP A 133 0.17 -4.33 19.36
N GLU A 134 0.16 -3.01 19.54
CA GLU A 134 0.09 -2.05 18.43
C GLU A 134 1.33 -2.14 17.55
N PHE A 135 2.52 -2.18 18.16
CA PHE A 135 3.76 -2.32 17.41
C PHE A 135 3.85 -3.68 16.69
N ALA A 136 3.45 -4.77 17.35
CA ALA A 136 3.40 -6.09 16.72
C ALA A 136 2.46 -6.11 15.51
N ARG A 137 1.27 -5.49 15.60
CA ARG A 137 0.35 -5.37 14.46
C ARG A 137 0.96 -4.61 13.29
N ALA A 138 1.63 -3.48 13.55
CA ALA A 138 2.29 -2.71 12.49
C ALA A 138 3.42 -3.50 11.80
N VAL A 139 4.14 -4.35 12.52
CA VAL A 139 5.16 -5.22 11.92
C VAL A 139 4.54 -6.39 11.15
N ILE A 140 3.45 -6.96 11.66
CA ILE A 140 2.77 -8.10 11.04
C ILE A 140 2.00 -7.68 9.78
N SER A 141 1.49 -6.44 9.70
CA SER A 141 0.80 -5.95 8.49
C SER A 141 1.72 -5.99 7.25
N LEU A 142 3.04 -5.87 7.43
CA LEU A 142 4.03 -6.04 6.37
C LEU A 142 4.04 -7.45 5.77
N GLN A 143 3.42 -8.45 6.40
CA GLN A 143 3.26 -9.80 5.84
C GLN A 143 2.11 -9.89 4.83
N PHE A 144 1.23 -8.88 4.76
CA PHE A 144 0.08 -8.91 3.85
C PHE A 144 0.44 -8.71 2.37
N ASP A 145 1.69 -8.36 2.02
CA ASP A 145 2.07 -8.26 0.61
C ASP A 145 1.83 -9.57 -0.16
N GLU A 146 1.95 -10.73 0.51
CA GLU A 146 1.63 -12.02 -0.11
C GLU A 146 0.13 -12.13 -0.43
N ASN A 147 -0.75 -11.74 0.49
CA ASN A 147 -2.19 -11.69 0.26
C ASN A 147 -2.52 -10.79 -0.93
N PHE A 148 -1.98 -9.57 -0.96
CA PHE A 148 -2.21 -8.62 -2.03
C PHE A 148 -1.68 -9.12 -3.38
N ALA A 149 -0.50 -9.73 -3.42
CA ALA A 149 0.03 -10.34 -4.64
C ALA A 149 -0.87 -11.47 -5.15
N LEU A 150 -1.39 -12.33 -4.26
CA LEU A 150 -2.33 -13.38 -4.64
C LEU A 150 -3.64 -12.80 -5.17
N TYR A 151 -4.16 -11.73 -4.56
CA TYR A 151 -5.39 -11.06 -5.00
C TYR A 151 -5.22 -10.41 -6.37
N VAL A 152 -4.14 -9.64 -6.57
CA VAL A 152 -3.81 -9.02 -7.87
C VAL A 152 -3.58 -10.08 -8.94
N SER A 153 -2.86 -11.17 -8.62
CA SER A 153 -2.62 -12.26 -9.57
C SER A 153 -3.93 -12.92 -10.01
N LYS A 154 -4.87 -13.15 -9.09
CA LYS A 154 -6.20 -13.69 -9.41
C LYS A 154 -7.03 -12.73 -10.27
N VAL A 155 -7.02 -11.44 -9.94
CA VAL A 155 -7.77 -10.41 -10.67
C VAL A 155 -7.22 -10.20 -12.08
N THR A 156 -5.90 -10.07 -12.22
CA THR A 156 -5.24 -9.71 -13.49
C THR A 156 -4.86 -10.91 -14.34
N GLY A 157 -4.77 -12.09 -13.76
CA GLY A 157 -4.23 -13.29 -14.40
C GLY A 157 -2.68 -13.32 -14.48
N ASP A 158 -1.99 -12.27 -14.03
CA ASP A 158 -0.52 -12.23 -13.99
C ASP A 158 0.02 -12.77 -12.66
N TYR A 159 0.48 -14.01 -12.66
CA TYR A 159 1.03 -14.68 -11.47
C TYR A 159 2.50 -14.36 -11.19
N ASN A 160 3.16 -13.50 -11.98
CA ASN A 160 4.55 -13.09 -11.70
C ASN A 160 4.68 -12.33 -10.38
N TRP A 161 3.61 -11.70 -9.89
CA TRP A 161 3.57 -11.01 -8.60
C TRP A 161 3.92 -11.91 -7.41
N ASN A 162 3.56 -13.20 -7.47
CA ASN A 162 3.92 -14.18 -6.46
C ASN A 162 5.44 -14.41 -6.35
N HIS A 163 6.20 -14.09 -7.41
CA HIS A 163 7.65 -14.20 -7.42
C HIS A 163 8.36 -12.95 -6.90
N ILE A 164 7.75 -11.77 -7.08
CA ILE A 164 8.29 -10.47 -6.65
C ILE A 164 8.19 -10.31 -5.13
N VAL A 165 7.09 -10.80 -4.55
CA VAL A 165 6.86 -10.70 -3.12
C VAL A 165 7.72 -11.72 -2.35
N THR A 166 8.47 -11.19 -1.37
CA THR A 166 9.51 -11.94 -0.65
C THR A 166 9.11 -12.41 0.75
N ASN A 167 8.01 -11.92 1.30
CA ASN A 167 7.51 -12.26 2.64
C ASN A 167 6.64 -13.54 2.62
N ARG A 168 7.21 -14.67 2.21
CA ARG A 168 6.45 -15.90 1.87
C ARG A 168 5.89 -16.72 3.05
N HIS A 169 5.83 -16.17 4.25
CA HIS A 169 5.48 -16.92 5.46
C HIS A 169 4.73 -16.06 6.48
N PRO A 170 3.49 -15.63 6.21
CA PRO A 170 2.72 -14.74 7.08
C PRO A 170 2.47 -15.33 8.48
N MET A 171 2.52 -16.66 8.63
CA MET A 171 2.39 -17.36 9.91
C MET A 171 3.71 -17.50 10.68
N ALA A 172 4.84 -17.09 10.10
CA ALA A 172 6.16 -17.08 10.73
C ALA A 172 6.73 -15.65 10.69
N PRO A 173 6.18 -14.73 11.51
CA PRO A 173 6.55 -13.32 11.44
C PRO A 173 8.04 -13.12 11.68
N ASN A 174 8.62 -12.23 10.87
CA ASN A 174 10.02 -11.83 11.04
C ASN A 174 10.24 -11.14 12.38
N SER A 175 11.49 -11.19 12.85
CA SER A 175 11.90 -10.38 13.99
C SER A 175 11.68 -8.88 13.70
N PRO A 176 11.20 -8.08 14.68
CA PRO A 176 11.06 -6.64 14.50
C PRO A 176 12.36 -5.91 14.12
N PHE A 177 13.53 -6.52 14.34
CA PHE A 177 14.80 -5.97 13.85
C PHE A 177 14.83 -5.83 12.33
N ALA A 178 14.17 -6.73 11.58
CA ALA A 178 14.09 -6.69 10.12
C ALA A 178 13.01 -5.73 9.59
N ALA A 179 12.15 -5.18 10.46
CA ALA A 179 10.97 -4.42 10.05
C ALA A 179 11.29 -3.18 9.19
N ALA A 180 12.45 -2.57 9.37
CA ALA A 180 12.85 -1.42 8.55
C ALA A 180 13.14 -1.82 7.09
N ARG A 181 13.88 -2.92 6.89
CA ARG A 181 14.13 -3.48 5.57
C ARG A 181 12.84 -4.00 4.94
N ASP A 182 11.99 -4.67 5.72
CA ASP A 182 10.71 -5.18 5.24
C ASP A 182 9.79 -4.02 4.81
N LEU A 183 9.73 -2.92 5.58
CA LEU A 183 8.98 -1.72 5.21
C LEU A 183 9.54 -1.04 3.95
N PHE A 184 10.86 -1.01 3.78
CA PHE A 184 11.48 -0.47 2.57
C PHE A 184 11.11 -1.30 1.33
N ILE A 185 11.22 -2.63 1.41
CA ILE A 185 10.85 -3.55 0.33
C ILE A 185 9.36 -3.44 0.02
N HIS A 186 8.51 -3.41 1.04
CA HIS A 186 7.07 -3.19 0.93
C HIS A 186 6.74 -1.94 0.12
N GLY A 187 7.40 -0.81 0.45
CA GLY A 187 7.25 0.45 -0.29
C GLY A 187 7.62 0.32 -1.77
N MET A 188 8.76 -0.31 -2.07
CA MET A 188 9.20 -0.52 -3.47
C MET A 188 8.24 -1.41 -4.27
N ILE A 189 7.77 -2.51 -3.67
CA ILE A 189 6.85 -3.45 -4.33
C ILE A 189 5.52 -2.74 -4.64
N ASN A 190 5.02 -1.91 -3.72
CA ASN A 190 3.81 -1.13 -3.95
C ASN A 190 3.98 -0.13 -5.11
N GLU A 191 5.13 0.53 -5.24
CA GLU A 191 5.44 1.40 -6.39
C GLU A 191 5.42 0.63 -7.71
N TYR A 192 6.03 -0.56 -7.75
CA TYR A 192 6.00 -1.40 -8.95
C TYR A 192 4.60 -1.87 -9.30
N LEU A 193 3.82 -2.29 -8.30
CA LEU A 193 2.45 -2.72 -8.49
C LEU A 193 1.57 -1.60 -9.02
N TYR A 194 1.65 -0.41 -8.41
CA TYR A 194 0.91 0.75 -8.87
C TYR A 194 1.24 1.09 -10.32
N HIS A 195 2.52 1.17 -10.67
CA HIS A 195 2.93 1.50 -12.02
C HIS A 195 2.51 0.43 -13.05
N TYR A 196 2.57 -0.85 -12.68
CA TYR A 196 2.03 -1.93 -13.50
C TYR A 196 0.54 -1.72 -13.78
N LEU A 197 -0.26 -1.38 -12.77
CA LEU A 197 -1.70 -1.13 -12.95
C LEU A 197 -1.97 0.12 -13.81
N GLU A 198 -1.13 1.16 -13.72
CA GLU A 198 -1.19 2.30 -14.63
C GLU A 198 -0.95 1.89 -16.09
N LEU A 199 0.07 1.06 -16.35
CA LEU A 199 0.37 0.56 -17.69
C LEU A 199 -0.79 -0.29 -18.25
N GLN A 200 -1.39 -1.15 -17.42
CA GLN A 200 -2.56 -1.95 -17.82
C GLN A 200 -3.77 -1.06 -18.15
N LYS A 201 -4.01 0.01 -17.37
CA LYS A 201 -5.04 1.01 -17.65
C LYS A 201 -4.81 1.69 -19.00
N GLN A 202 -3.58 2.12 -19.27
CA GLN A 202 -3.22 2.76 -20.54
C GLN A 202 -3.41 1.82 -21.73
N ALA A 203 -2.97 0.58 -21.61
CA ALA A 203 -3.17 -0.44 -22.64
C ALA A 203 -4.66 -0.71 -22.91
N GLN A 204 -5.48 -0.79 -21.85
CA GLN A 204 -6.93 -0.95 -22.00
C GLN A 204 -7.56 0.24 -22.74
N LEU A 205 -7.20 1.48 -22.39
CA LEU A 205 -7.71 2.69 -23.04
C LEU A 205 -7.31 2.75 -24.52
N ALA A 206 -6.06 2.42 -24.85
CA ALA A 206 -5.59 2.35 -26.24
C ALA A 206 -6.42 1.33 -27.05
N SER A 207 -6.65 0.13 -26.51
CA SER A 207 -7.44 -0.92 -27.17
C SER A 207 -8.91 -0.57 -27.40
N LYS A 208 -9.46 0.39 -26.64
CA LYS A 208 -10.83 0.91 -26.82
C LYS A 208 -10.91 1.97 -27.90
N LEU A 209 -9.82 2.73 -28.14
CA LEU A 209 -9.75 3.76 -29.18
C LEU A 209 -9.56 3.16 -30.58
N GLU A 210 -9.01 1.95 -30.66
CA GLU A 210 -8.79 1.21 -31.92
C GLU A 210 -10.03 0.43 -32.41
N ARG A 211 -11.11 0.36 -31.63
CA ARG A 211 -12.38 -0.30 -31.99
C ARG A 211 -13.44 0.72 -32.40
#